data_AF-X1MYW2-F1
#
_entry.id   AF-X1MYW2-F1
#
_cell.length_a   1.000
_cell.length_b   1.000
_cell.length_c   1.000
_cell.angle_alpha   90.00
_cell.angle_beta   90.00
_cell.angle_gamma   90.00
#
_symmetry.space_group_name_H-M   'P 1'
#
loop_
_entity.id
_entity.type
_entity.pdbx_description
1 polymer ?
#
loop_
_entity_poly.entity_id
_entity_poly.type
_entity_poly.pdbx_seq_one_letter_code
_entity_poly.pdbx_strand_id
1 'polypeptide(L)'
;MEHNNRMCYPEGAIGVAQVGEKEWMFEYPRLNWEVLEEFHDAIEHWRMGDAAFAEEAYRQMIDDYPEFIDAHHHLALLLSQTGRGEQAFRIWQDVVAMGLDCLPKEFEMGRGLLFWSILENRPFLRAYHSFGLEY
;
A
#
# COMPACT_ATOMS: atom_id res chain seq x y z
N MET A 1 11.82 -13.17 19.46
CA MET A 1 10.53 -13.85 19.22
C MET A 1 9.85 -13.08 18.11
N GLU A 2 10.26 -13.37 16.87
CA GLU A 2 9.76 -12.68 15.68
C GLU A 2 8.40 -13.30 15.34
N HIS A 3 7.32 -12.60 15.65
CA HIS A 3 6.04 -12.86 15.01
C HIS A 3 6.19 -12.40 13.56
N ASN A 4 6.75 -13.28 12.72
CA ASN A 4 6.68 -13.14 11.28
C ASN A 4 5.22 -13.39 10.87
N ASN A 5 4.37 -12.42 11.17
CA ASN A 5 2.99 -12.36 10.72
C ASN A 5 3.04 -11.93 9.26
N ARG A 6 3.54 -12.82 8.39
CA ARG A 6 3.41 -12.64 6.95
C ARG A 6 1.93 -12.47 6.69
N MET A 7 1.54 -11.24 6.36
CA MET A 7 0.19 -10.92 5.95
C MET A 7 -0.15 -11.87 4.79
N CYS A 8 -1.12 -12.75 5.02
CA CYS A 8 -1.46 -13.80 4.09
C CYS A 8 -2.58 -13.28 3.20
N TYR A 9 -2.24 -12.85 1.99
CA TYR A 9 -3.18 -12.30 1.02
C TYR A 9 -3.84 -13.43 0.20
N PRO A 10 -5.05 -13.23 -0.32
CA PRO A 10 -5.63 -14.16 -1.27
C PRO A 10 -4.71 -14.31 -2.49
N GLU A 11 -4.56 -15.53 -3.00
CA GLU A 11 -3.74 -15.79 -4.19
C GLU A 11 -4.28 -14.98 -5.39
N GLY A 12 -3.40 -14.23 -6.05
CA GLY A 12 -3.77 -13.36 -7.18
C GLY A 12 -4.48 -12.04 -6.79
N ALA A 13 -4.53 -11.68 -5.51
CA ALA A 13 -5.11 -10.41 -5.06
C ALA A 13 -4.29 -9.18 -5.51
N ILE A 14 -2.97 -9.34 -5.64
CA ILE A 14 -2.04 -8.35 -6.17
C ILE A 14 -1.03 -9.04 -7.08
N GLY A 15 -0.66 -8.36 -8.16
CA GLY A 15 0.36 -8.82 -9.11
C GLY A 15 1.18 -7.65 -9.64
N VAL A 16 2.21 -7.97 -10.42
CA VAL A 16 2.98 -6.98 -11.16
C VAL A 16 3.18 -7.50 -12.58
N ALA A 17 2.71 -6.74 -13.55
CA ALA A 17 2.78 -7.06 -14.97
C ALA A 17 3.78 -6.16 -15.70
N GLN A 18 4.41 -6.73 -16.74
CA GLN A 18 5.29 -5.97 -17.62
C GLN A 18 4.45 -5.22 -18.66
N VAL A 19 4.61 -3.90 -18.74
CA VAL A 19 3.87 -3.03 -19.65
C VAL A 19 4.75 -2.42 -20.76
N GLY A 20 6.06 -2.55 -20.64
CA GLY A 20 7.05 -2.09 -21.62
C GLY A 20 8.37 -2.86 -21.49
N GLU A 21 9.42 -2.45 -22.21
CA GLU A 21 10.70 -3.20 -22.23
C GLU A 21 11.27 -3.43 -20.83
N LYS A 22 11.18 -2.42 -19.96
CA LYS A 22 11.64 -2.47 -18.57
C LYS A 22 10.61 -1.90 -17.59
N GLU A 23 9.39 -1.69 -18.07
CA GLU A 23 8.35 -0.95 -17.36
C GLU A 23 7.38 -1.93 -16.77
N TRP A 24 7.08 -1.75 -15.49
CA TRP A 24 6.24 -2.64 -14.72
C TRP A 24 5.11 -1.86 -14.04
N MET A 25 4.00 -2.55 -13.85
CA MET A 25 2.78 -2.01 -13.29
C MET A 25 2.21 -2.98 -12.26
N PHE A 26 1.86 -2.47 -11.08
CA PHE A 26 1.05 -3.24 -10.14
C PHE A 26 -0.37 -3.46 -10.66
N GLU A 27 -0.94 -4.61 -10.36
CA GLU A 27 -2.31 -4.97 -10.68
C GLU A 27 -3.03 -5.33 -9.39
N TYR A 28 -4.25 -4.80 -9.23
CA TYR A 28 -5.10 -5.06 -8.06
C TYR A 28 -6.47 -5.56 -8.52
N PRO A 29 -6.61 -6.83 -8.94
CA PRO A 29 -7.84 -7.32 -9.57
C PRO A 29 -9.10 -7.20 -8.72
N ARG A 30 -8.94 -7.14 -7.39
CA ARG A 30 -10.04 -7.01 -6.42
C ARG A 30 -10.43 -5.56 -6.12
N LEU A 31 -9.61 -4.58 -6.46
CA LEU A 31 -9.88 -3.17 -6.20
C LEU A 31 -10.63 -2.56 -7.39
N ASN A 32 -11.96 -2.56 -7.29
CA ASN A 32 -12.83 -1.95 -8.29
C ASN A 32 -13.09 -0.46 -7.97
N TRP A 33 -13.85 0.21 -8.84
CA TRP A 33 -14.17 1.62 -8.67
C TRP A 33 -14.93 1.96 -7.38
N GLU A 34 -15.79 1.07 -6.88
CA GLU A 34 -16.57 1.28 -5.64
C GLU A 34 -15.62 1.30 -4.44
N VAL A 35 -14.66 0.36 -4.37
CA VAL A 35 -13.64 0.33 -3.31
C VAL A 35 -12.76 1.58 -3.34
N LEU A 36 -12.39 2.06 -4.53
CA LEU A 36 -11.60 3.27 -4.67
C LEU A 36 -12.40 4.54 -4.31
N GLU A 37 -13.71 4.55 -4.54
CA GLU A 37 -14.60 5.64 -4.13
C GLU A 37 -14.72 5.71 -2.61
N GLU A 38 -15.00 4.58 -1.95
CA GLU A 38 -15.01 4.51 -0.48
C GLU A 38 -13.67 4.98 0.11
N PHE A 39 -12.56 4.65 -0.55
CA PHE A 39 -11.23 5.05 -0.10
C PHE A 39 -10.99 6.55 -0.24
N HIS A 40 -11.45 7.15 -1.33
CA HIS A 40 -11.42 8.60 -1.49
C HIS A 40 -12.27 9.31 -0.44
N ASP A 41 -13.45 8.78 -0.10
CA ASP A 41 -14.29 9.32 0.96
C ASP A 41 -13.55 9.29 2.31
N ALA A 42 -12.87 8.19 2.65
CA ALA A 42 -12.06 8.10 3.86
C ALA A 42 -10.95 9.17 3.90
N ILE A 43 -10.28 9.46 2.77
CA ILE A 43 -9.30 10.55 2.65
C ILE A 43 -9.94 11.92 2.87
N GLU A 44 -11.11 12.19 2.29
CA GLU A 44 -11.79 13.46 2.45
C GLU A 44 -12.25 13.67 3.90
N HIS A 45 -12.77 12.64 4.56
CA HIS A 45 -13.11 12.70 5.99
C HIS A 45 -11.89 13.07 6.84
N TRP A 46 -10.74 12.46 6.57
CA TRP A 46 -9.50 12.82 7.27
C TRP A 46 -9.12 14.28 7.02
N ARG A 47 -9.18 14.76 5.78
CA ARG A 47 -8.88 16.16 5.41
C ARG A 47 -9.80 17.15 6.11
N MET A 48 -11.04 16.77 6.38
CA MET A 48 -12.02 17.56 7.12
C MET A 48 -11.82 17.50 8.65
N GLY A 49 -10.83 16.75 9.13
CA GLY A 49 -10.46 16.63 10.54
C GLY A 49 -11.06 15.43 11.26
N ASP A 50 -11.83 14.58 10.58
CA ASP A 50 -12.39 13.35 11.15
C ASP A 50 -11.42 12.17 11.01
N ALA A 51 -10.31 12.27 11.74
CA ALA A 51 -9.27 11.23 11.75
C ALA A 51 -9.76 9.90 12.34
N ALA A 52 -10.77 9.92 13.21
CA ALA A 52 -11.32 8.71 13.82
C ALA A 52 -12.11 7.88 12.79
N PHE A 53 -12.97 8.54 12.00
CA PHE A 53 -13.67 7.89 10.90
C PHE A 53 -12.69 7.32 9.87
N ALA A 54 -11.70 8.13 9.46
CA ALA A 54 -10.72 7.70 8.46
C ALA A 54 -9.89 6.49 8.94
N GLU A 55 -9.45 6.49 10.19
CA GLU A 55 -8.71 5.35 10.75
C GLU A 55 -9.55 4.06 10.72
N GLU A 56 -10.82 4.12 11.11
CA GLU A 56 -11.73 2.97 11.08
C GLU A 56 -11.98 2.49 9.64
N ALA A 57 -12.25 3.42 8.73
CA ALA A 57 -12.46 3.11 7.31
C ALA A 57 -11.23 2.43 6.70
N TYR A 58 -10.02 2.94 6.96
CA TYR A 58 -8.80 2.29 6.48
C TYR A 58 -8.62 0.89 7.06
N ARG A 59 -8.94 0.67 8.34
CA ARG A 59 -8.87 -0.66 8.96
C ARG A 59 -9.85 -1.64 8.32
N GLN A 60 -11.10 -1.22 8.12
CA GLN A 60 -12.11 -2.05 7.45
C GLN A 60 -11.69 -2.42 6.03
N MET A 61 -11.16 -1.46 5.26
CA MET A 61 -10.62 -1.71 3.92
C MET A 61 -9.45 -2.69 3.94
N ILE A 62 -8.58 -2.62 4.94
CA ILE A 62 -7.47 -3.55 5.10
C ILE A 62 -7.96 -4.95 5.44
N ASP A 63 -9.00 -5.07 6.27
CA ASP A 63 -9.58 -6.37 6.61
C ASP A 63 -10.24 -7.03 5.39
N ASP A 64 -10.93 -6.25 4.54
CA ASP A 64 -11.58 -6.75 3.34
C ASP A 64 -10.62 -6.95 2.16
N TYR A 65 -9.65 -6.04 2.01
CA TYR A 65 -8.66 -5.98 0.94
C TYR A 65 -7.26 -5.84 1.52
N PRO A 66 -6.67 -6.91 2.08
CA PRO A 66 -5.38 -6.79 2.74
C PRO A 66 -4.27 -6.43 1.73
N GLU A 67 -4.45 -6.71 0.44
CA GLU A 67 -3.57 -6.28 -0.65
C GLU A 67 -3.59 -4.77 -0.94
N PHE A 68 -4.51 -4.00 -0.34
CA PHE A 68 -4.71 -2.59 -0.66
C PHE A 68 -3.61 -1.73 -0.02
N ILE A 69 -2.48 -1.64 -0.73
CA ILE A 69 -1.28 -0.92 -0.28
C ILE A 69 -1.60 0.54 0.09
N ASP A 70 -2.53 1.18 -0.62
CA ASP A 70 -2.82 2.59 -0.38
C ASP A 70 -3.56 2.82 0.94
N ALA A 71 -4.49 1.94 1.31
CA ALA A 71 -5.16 1.97 2.61
C ALA A 71 -4.15 1.78 3.76
N HIS A 72 -3.21 0.84 3.61
CA HIS A 72 -2.10 0.66 4.56
C HIS A 72 -1.25 1.92 4.70
N HIS A 73 -0.85 2.51 3.57
CA HIS A 73 -0.04 3.72 3.55
C HIS A 73 -0.75 4.90 4.24
N HIS A 74 -2.04 5.11 3.99
CA HIS A 74 -2.80 6.21 4.59
C HIS A 74 -3.08 5.98 6.08
N LEU A 75 -3.36 4.74 6.49
CA LEU A 75 -3.42 4.38 7.90
C LEU A 75 -2.09 4.70 8.59
N ALA A 76 -0.96 4.25 8.05
CA ALA A 76 0.36 4.53 8.60
C ALA A 76 0.65 6.04 8.66
N LEU A 77 0.29 6.81 7.64
CA LEU A 77 0.46 8.26 7.64
C LEU A 77 -0.36 8.93 8.75
N LEU A 78 -1.61 8.50 8.95
CA LEU A 78 -2.48 8.97 10.03
C LEU A 78 -1.90 8.60 11.41
N LEU A 79 -1.43 7.37 11.59
CA LEU A 79 -0.77 6.92 12.81
C LEU A 79 0.49 7.74 13.11
N SER A 80 1.33 7.99 12.10
CA SER A 80 2.54 8.82 12.25
C SER A 80 2.19 10.24 12.71
N GLN A 81 1.21 10.89 12.05
CA GLN A 81 0.76 12.24 12.41
C GLN A 81 0.11 12.34 13.80
N THR A 82 -0.41 11.23 14.33
CA THR A 82 -1.04 11.17 15.65
C THR A 82 -0.10 10.65 16.75
N GLY A 83 1.22 10.60 16.49
CA GLY A 83 2.25 10.23 17.46
C GLY A 83 2.45 8.72 17.64
N ARG A 84 1.85 7.90 16.77
CA ARG A 84 1.95 6.43 16.76
C ARG A 84 2.96 5.95 15.70
N GLY A 85 4.11 6.62 15.62
CA GLY A 85 5.13 6.38 14.58
C GLY A 85 5.66 4.95 14.52
N GLU A 86 5.83 4.27 15.65
CA GLU A 86 6.30 2.86 15.66
C GLU A 86 5.31 1.92 14.95
N GLN A 87 3.99 2.16 15.11
CA GLN A 87 2.98 1.37 14.41
C GLN A 87 2.97 1.69 12.91
N ALA A 88 3.09 2.98 12.55
CA ALA A 88 3.20 3.42 11.17
C ALA A 88 4.40 2.77 10.46
N PHE A 89 5.56 2.75 11.11
CA PHE A 89 6.78 2.14 10.61
C PHE A 89 6.59 0.65 10.32
N ARG A 90 5.99 -0.11 11.25
CA ARG A 90 5.72 -1.54 11.05
C ARG A 90 4.79 -1.78 9.86
N ILE A 91 3.74 -0.98 9.71
CA ILE A 91 2.82 -1.07 8.57
C ILE A 91 3.56 -0.82 7.25
N TRP A 92 4.38 0.24 7.18
CA TRP A 92 5.17 0.51 5.98
C TRP A 92 6.20 -0.58 5.69
N GLN A 93 6.84 -1.14 6.73
CA GLN A 93 7.75 -2.26 6.58
C GLN A 93 7.05 -3.49 5.96
N ASP A 94 5.90 -3.87 6.52
CA ASP A 94 5.16 -5.06 6.09
C ASP A 94 4.62 -4.91 4.66
N VAL A 95 4.06 -3.74 4.32
CA VAL A 95 3.49 -3.48 3.00
C VAL A 95 4.58 -3.37 1.92
N VAL A 96 5.75 -2.83 2.26
CA VAL A 96 6.91 -2.78 1.35
C VAL A 96 7.47 -4.18 1.14
N ALA A 97 7.60 -4.98 2.20
CA ALA A 97 8.05 -6.37 2.07
C ALA A 97 7.12 -7.17 1.17
N MET A 98 5.79 -7.01 1.33
CA MET A 98 4.80 -7.60 0.41
C MET A 98 5.02 -7.13 -1.03
N GLY A 99 5.05 -5.82 -1.28
CA GLY A 99 5.16 -5.30 -2.63
C GLY A 99 6.43 -5.74 -3.35
N LEU A 100 7.54 -5.92 -2.61
CA LEU A 100 8.78 -6.50 -3.11
C LEU A 100 8.65 -8.01 -3.39
N ASP A 101 7.98 -8.76 -2.51
CA ASP A 101 7.71 -10.20 -2.69
C ASP A 101 6.80 -10.47 -3.92
N CYS A 102 5.94 -9.51 -4.29
CA CYS A 102 5.09 -9.57 -5.49
C CYS A 102 5.84 -9.32 -6.80
N LEU A 103 7.08 -8.83 -6.76
CA LEU A 103 7.84 -8.57 -7.98
C LEU A 103 8.19 -9.90 -8.67
N PRO A 104 7.90 -10.03 -9.98
CA PRO A 104 8.21 -11.25 -10.72
C PRO A 104 9.73 -11.45 -10.81
N LYS A 105 10.15 -12.69 -11.07
CA LYS A 105 11.58 -13.04 -11.12
C LYS A 105 12.33 -12.29 -12.22
N GLU A 106 11.61 -11.88 -13.25
CA GLU A 106 12.06 -11.11 -14.39
C GLU A 106 12.25 -9.62 -14.05
N PHE A 107 11.71 -9.15 -12.92
CA PHE A 107 11.95 -7.81 -12.43
C PHE A 107 13.38 -7.69 -11.90
N GLU A 108 14.24 -7.02 -12.66
CA GLU A 108 15.62 -6.77 -12.26
C GLU A 108 15.73 -5.52 -11.38
N MET A 109 16.03 -5.67 -10.09
CA MET A 109 16.26 -4.52 -9.20
C MET A 109 17.31 -3.55 -9.78
N GLY A 110 16.97 -2.26 -9.82
CA GLY A 110 17.83 -1.21 -10.39
C GLY A 110 17.81 -1.09 -11.92
N ARG A 111 17.11 -1.99 -12.63
CA ARG A 111 16.88 -1.87 -14.10
C ARG A 111 15.40 -1.88 -14.47
N GLY A 112 14.58 -2.61 -13.72
CA GLY A 112 13.12 -2.56 -13.79
C GLY A 112 12.61 -1.22 -13.25
N LEU A 113 11.62 -0.67 -13.94
CA LEU A 113 11.07 0.65 -13.72
C LEU A 113 9.62 0.55 -13.27
N LEU A 114 9.35 1.04 -12.06
CA LEU A 114 8.00 1.35 -11.59
C LEU A 114 7.80 2.87 -11.73
N PHE A 115 7.17 3.29 -12.83
CA PHE A 115 6.99 4.72 -13.08
C PHE A 115 5.89 5.32 -12.20
N TRP A 116 6.15 6.52 -11.67
CA TRP A 116 5.17 7.30 -10.90
C TRP A 116 3.98 7.80 -11.74
N SER A 117 4.16 7.92 -13.06
CA SER A 117 3.08 8.30 -13.98
C SER A 117 1.99 7.23 -14.08
N ILE A 118 2.33 5.96 -13.85
CA ILE A 118 1.38 4.84 -13.78
C ILE A 118 0.72 4.90 -12.40
N LEU A 119 -0.60 5.07 -12.38
CA LEU A 119 -1.35 5.35 -11.15
C LEU A 119 -1.26 4.18 -10.17
N GLU A 120 -1.30 2.97 -10.70
CA GLU A 120 -1.30 1.70 -10.01
C GLU A 120 0.03 1.47 -9.26
N ASN A 121 1.13 2.10 -9.69
CA ASN A 121 2.41 2.03 -9.00
C ASN A 121 2.49 2.96 -7.78
N ARG A 122 1.66 4.00 -7.73
CA ARG A 122 1.79 5.05 -6.71
C ARG A 122 1.57 4.56 -5.27
N PRO A 123 0.62 3.66 -4.97
CA PRO A 123 0.47 3.11 -3.62
C PRO A 123 1.79 2.54 -3.09
N PHE A 124 2.42 1.65 -3.86
CA PHE A 124 3.70 1.04 -3.48
C PHE A 124 4.82 2.07 -3.39
N LEU A 125 4.95 2.96 -4.38
CA LEU A 125 6.02 3.96 -4.39
C LEU A 125 5.90 4.95 -3.22
N ARG A 126 4.68 5.34 -2.82
CA ARG A 126 4.44 6.14 -1.62
C ARG A 126 4.85 5.40 -0.35
N ALA A 127 4.41 4.16 -0.20
CA ALA A 127 4.76 3.34 0.96
C ALA A 127 6.29 3.13 1.06
N TYR A 128 6.94 2.81 -0.06
CA TYR A 128 8.38 2.63 -0.15
C TYR A 128 9.15 3.90 0.21
N HIS A 129 8.70 5.05 -0.30
CA HIS A 129 9.29 6.34 0.04
C HIS A 129 9.12 6.68 1.53
N SER A 130 7.92 6.51 2.09
CA SER A 130 7.67 6.76 3.52
C SER A 130 8.47 5.84 4.43
N PHE A 131 8.58 4.55 4.09
CA PHE A 131 9.43 3.62 4.82
C PHE A 131 10.89 4.07 4.86
N GLY A 132 11.42 4.58 3.74
CA GLY A 132 12.79 5.07 3.64
C GLY A 132 13.05 6.43 4.32
N LEU A 133 12.02 7.22 4.61
CA LEU A 133 12.15 8.50 5.31
C LEU A 133 12.09 8.37 6.84
N GLU A 134 11.50 7.29 7.35
CA GLU A 134 11.36 7.03 8.78
C GLU A 134 12.60 6.33 9.38
N TYR A 135 13.74 6.41 8.68
CA TYR A 135 15.04 5.84 9.06
C TYR A 135 16.21 6.81 8.82
#